data_AF-A0A090VR96-F1
#
_entry.id   AF-A0A090VR96-F1
#
_cell.length_a   1.000
_cell.length_b   1.000
_cell.length_c   1.000
_cell.angle_alpha   90.00
_cell.angle_beta   90.00
_cell.angle_gamma   90.00
#
_symmetry.space_group_name_H-M   'P 1'
#
loop_
_entity.id
_entity.type
_entity.pdbx_description
1 polymer ?
#
loop_
_entity_poly.entity_id
_entity_poly.type
_entity_poly.pdbx_seq_one_letter_code
_entity_poly.pdbx_strand_id
1 'polypeptide(L)'
;MFLNRNEEAKKILEEVKTKRVATQIAPDGKQPHELARTKALSYSTMNLKGFTQLAFLGKKLEVDLWGYEEKNGASIVKAYEFLKPFAIGEKEWEYPQITSLDKAKKSLKQLFAKAGAQFNNKEYCKIGTNGNTKATSLLFYCN
;
A
#
# COMPACT_ATOMS: atom_id res chain seq x y z
N MET A 1 17.10 -9.85 9.84
CA MET A 1 16.54 -8.61 10.44
C MET A 1 16.62 -8.63 11.95
N PHE A 2 15.72 -9.28 12.70
CA PHE A 2 15.83 -9.34 14.18
C PHE A 2 16.84 -10.40 14.66
N LEU A 3 16.79 -11.60 14.07
CA LEU A 3 17.72 -12.70 14.36
C LEU A 3 19.04 -12.62 13.55
N ASN A 4 19.38 -11.45 12.98
CA ASN A 4 20.55 -11.27 12.09
C ASN A 4 20.65 -12.18 10.84
N ARG A 5 19.61 -12.96 10.53
CA ARG A 5 19.50 -13.77 9.28
C ARG A 5 19.13 -12.88 8.08
N ASN A 6 20.05 -12.03 7.64
CA ASN A 6 19.78 -11.01 6.61
C ASN A 6 19.68 -11.57 5.20
N GLU A 7 20.54 -12.52 4.82
CA GLU A 7 20.49 -13.16 3.49
C GLU A 7 19.18 -13.91 3.24
N GLU A 8 18.68 -14.61 4.26
CA GLU A 8 17.40 -15.31 4.16
C GLU A 8 16.23 -14.34 4.05
N ALA A 9 16.25 -13.25 4.82
CA ALA A 9 15.25 -12.20 4.71
C ALA A 9 15.29 -11.54 3.31
N LYS A 10 16.48 -11.28 2.77
CA LYS A 10 16.70 -10.75 1.42
C LYS A 10 16.10 -11.68 0.36
N LYS A 11 16.38 -12.99 0.44
CA LYS A 11 15.81 -13.99 -0.46
C LYS A 11 14.28 -13.98 -0.42
N ILE A 12 13.67 -13.95 0.77
CA ILE A 12 12.21 -13.91 0.90
C ILE A 12 11.65 -12.63 0.27
N LEU A 13 12.29 -11.48 0.49
CA LEU A 13 11.87 -10.20 -0.08
C LEU A 13 11.97 -10.19 -1.61
N GLU A 14 13.00 -10.79 -2.19
CA GLU A 14 13.09 -10.97 -3.65
C GLU A 14 11.93 -11.83 -4.19
N GLU A 15 11.59 -12.91 -3.49
CA GLU A 15 10.46 -13.77 -3.88
C GLU A 15 9.09 -13.06 -3.81
N VAL A 16 8.94 -11.99 -3.02
CA VAL A 16 7.70 -11.19 -2.96
C VAL A 16 7.35 -10.60 -4.33
N LYS A 17 8.34 -10.24 -5.15
CA LYS A 17 8.15 -9.68 -6.50
C LYS A 17 7.23 -10.56 -7.35
N THR A 18 7.60 -11.84 -7.49
CA THR A 18 6.90 -12.77 -8.39
C THR A 18 5.83 -13.60 -7.68
N LYS A 19 6.03 -13.98 -6.40
CA LYS A 19 5.08 -14.84 -5.69
C LYS A 19 3.90 -14.07 -5.10
N ARG A 20 4.00 -12.75 -4.92
CA ARG A 20 2.97 -11.93 -4.26
C ARG A 20 2.53 -10.76 -5.13
N VAL A 21 3.44 -9.86 -5.55
CA VAL A 21 3.04 -8.68 -6.33
C VAL A 21 2.42 -9.10 -7.65
N ALA A 22 3.13 -9.93 -8.44
CA ALA A 22 2.65 -10.38 -9.75
C ALA A 22 1.37 -11.25 -9.70
N THR A 23 1.07 -11.88 -8.56
CA THR A 23 -0.08 -12.80 -8.42
C THR A 23 -1.30 -12.14 -7.78
N GLN A 24 -1.12 -11.08 -7.00
CA GLN A 24 -2.20 -10.45 -6.23
C GLN A 24 -2.58 -9.05 -6.73
N ILE A 25 -1.72 -8.41 -7.52
CA ILE A 25 -1.99 -7.10 -8.11
C ILE A 25 -2.10 -7.27 -9.62
N ALA A 26 -3.22 -6.81 -10.18
CA ALA A 26 -3.43 -6.77 -11.61
C ALA A 26 -2.68 -5.57 -12.25
N PRO A 27 -2.45 -5.56 -13.57
CA PRO A 27 -1.83 -4.43 -14.29
C PRO A 27 -2.47 -3.06 -14.02
N ASP A 28 -3.79 -3.04 -13.78
CA ASP A 28 -4.55 -1.82 -13.49
C ASP A 28 -4.56 -1.46 -12.00
N GLY A 29 -3.78 -2.16 -11.17
CA GLY A 29 -3.67 -1.95 -9.73
C GLY A 29 -4.77 -2.60 -8.90
N LYS A 30 -5.78 -3.21 -9.52
CA LYS A 30 -6.80 -3.95 -8.77
C LYS A 30 -6.18 -5.11 -8.02
N GLN A 31 -6.82 -5.47 -6.91
CA GLN A 31 -6.50 -6.66 -6.14
C GLN A 31 -7.71 -7.60 -6.21
N PRO A 32 -7.84 -8.45 -7.24
CA PRO A 32 -9.11 -9.14 -7.55
C PRO A 32 -9.65 -9.99 -6.40
N HIS A 33 -8.78 -10.70 -5.68
CA HIS A 33 -9.16 -11.50 -4.52
C HIS A 33 -9.72 -10.66 -3.38
N GLU A 34 -9.21 -9.43 -3.20
CA GLU A 34 -9.67 -8.52 -2.16
C GLU A 34 -10.96 -7.79 -2.55
N LEU A 35 -11.11 -7.46 -3.83
CA LEU A 35 -12.33 -6.86 -4.38
C LEU A 35 -13.54 -7.80 -4.33
N ALA A 36 -13.31 -9.11 -4.34
CA ALA A 36 -14.36 -10.13 -4.19
C ALA A 36 -14.86 -10.30 -2.74
N ARG A 37 -14.24 -9.64 -1.75
CA ARG A 37 -14.60 -9.80 -0.33
C ARG A 37 -15.77 -8.92 0.06
N THR A 38 -16.51 -9.31 1.10
CA THR A 38 -17.63 -8.53 1.66
C THR A 38 -17.20 -7.21 2.31
N LYS A 39 -15.91 -7.05 2.62
CA LYS A 39 -15.27 -5.83 3.14
C LYS A 39 -14.15 -5.38 2.20
N ALA A 40 -14.44 -5.24 0.91
CA ALA A 40 -13.48 -5.13 -0.17
C ALA A 40 -12.45 -4.01 0.02
N LEU A 41 -12.88 -2.81 0.42
CA LEU A 41 -11.96 -1.69 0.65
C LEU A 41 -11.02 -1.98 1.83
N SER A 42 -11.57 -2.57 2.90
CA SER A 42 -10.78 -2.94 4.08
C SER A 42 -9.74 -4.01 3.75
N TYR A 43 -10.09 -5.04 2.98
CA TYR A 43 -9.16 -6.08 2.56
C TYR A 43 -8.10 -5.55 1.59
N SER A 44 -8.49 -4.74 0.60
CA SER A 44 -7.56 -4.11 -0.34
C SER A 44 -6.55 -3.21 0.37
N THR A 45 -7.01 -2.45 1.39
CA THR A 45 -6.15 -1.61 2.23
C THR A 45 -5.23 -2.45 3.12
N MET A 46 -5.73 -3.55 3.70
CA MET A 46 -4.95 -4.43 4.56
C MET A 46 -3.83 -5.13 3.80
N ASN A 47 -4.12 -5.65 2.60
CA ASN A 47 -3.13 -6.30 1.76
C ASN A 47 -2.06 -5.30 1.27
N LEU A 48 -2.50 -4.12 0.80
CA LEU A 48 -1.57 -3.05 0.40
C LEU A 48 -0.68 -2.57 1.56
N LYS A 49 -1.21 -2.53 2.79
CA LYS A 49 -0.41 -2.24 4.00
C LYS A 49 0.69 -3.29 4.21
N GLY A 50 0.40 -4.56 3.97
CA GLY A 50 1.38 -5.65 3.99
C GLY A 50 2.51 -5.43 2.98
N PHE A 51 2.15 -5.17 1.72
CA PHE A 51 3.11 -4.84 0.67
C PHE A 51 3.98 -3.63 1.00
N THR A 52 3.37 -2.56 1.51
CA THR A 52 4.06 -1.33 1.93
C THR A 52 5.09 -1.62 3.03
N GLN A 53 4.74 -2.48 3.99
CA GLN A 53 5.66 -2.89 5.05
C GLN A 53 6.80 -3.75 4.52
N LEU A 54 6.53 -4.70 3.63
CA LEU A 54 7.55 -5.51 2.97
C LEU A 54 8.52 -4.62 2.17
N ALA A 55 8.00 -3.66 1.40
CA ALA A 55 8.82 -2.73 0.64
C ALA A 55 9.70 -1.84 1.53
N PHE A 56 9.17 -1.36 2.66
CA PHE A 56 9.96 -0.58 3.61
C PHE A 56 11.07 -1.41 4.27
N LEU A 57 10.81 -2.69 4.56
CA LEU A 57 11.84 -3.61 5.04
C LEU A 57 12.87 -3.94 3.96
N GLY A 58 12.43 -4.06 2.70
CA GLY A 58 13.27 -4.27 1.52
C GLY A 58 14.37 -3.24 1.39
N LYS A 59 14.07 -1.95 1.61
CA LYS A 59 15.06 -0.86 1.60
C LYS A 59 16.26 -1.12 2.50
N LYS A 60 16.05 -1.74 3.66
CA LYS A 60 17.13 -2.01 4.64
C LYS A 60 18.08 -3.13 4.19
N LEU A 61 17.65 -3.95 3.22
CA LEU A 61 18.41 -5.07 2.66
C LEU A 61 18.66 -4.91 1.16
N GLU A 62 18.53 -3.69 0.64
CA GLU A 62 18.75 -3.34 -0.77
C GLU A 62 17.85 -4.10 -1.75
N VAL A 63 16.65 -4.49 -1.31
CA VAL A 63 15.62 -5.06 -2.18
C VAL A 63 14.58 -3.99 -2.48
N ASP A 64 14.56 -3.52 -3.73
CA ASP A 64 13.55 -2.55 -4.16
C ASP A 64 12.26 -3.26 -4.60
N LEU A 65 11.29 -3.31 -3.68
CA LEU A 65 9.92 -3.72 -3.97
C LEU A 65 9.02 -2.53 -4.32
N TRP A 66 9.40 -1.30 -3.94
CA TRP A 66 8.57 -0.12 -4.17
C TRP A 66 8.65 0.31 -5.64
N GLY A 67 9.85 0.29 -6.22
CA GLY A 67 10.11 0.52 -7.64
C GLY A 67 9.97 -0.73 -8.51
N TYR A 68 9.60 -1.89 -7.95
CA TYR A 68 9.37 -3.09 -8.74
C TYR A 68 8.08 -2.97 -9.57
N GLU A 69 8.20 -3.28 -10.85
CA GLU A 69 7.09 -3.44 -11.79
C GLU A 69 7.29 -4.75 -12.57
N GLU A 70 6.26 -5.59 -12.59
CA GLU A 70 6.24 -6.80 -13.40
C GLU A 70 6.10 -6.45 -14.89
N LYS A 71 6.47 -7.37 -15.80
CA LYS A 71 6.37 -7.14 -17.26
C LYS A 71 4.98 -6.73 -17.75
N ASN A 72 3.92 -7.11 -17.04
CA ASN A 72 2.54 -6.75 -17.36
C ASN A 72 2.09 -5.41 -16.73
N GLY A 73 2.95 -4.71 -15.99
CA GLY A 73 2.66 -3.46 -15.30
C GLY A 73 2.21 -3.60 -13.85
N ALA A 74 2.05 -4.81 -13.31
CA ALA A 74 1.63 -4.99 -11.92
C ALA A 74 2.70 -4.46 -10.96
N SER A 75 2.31 -3.57 -10.03
CA SER A 75 3.21 -2.99 -9.03
C SER A 75 2.46 -2.54 -7.78
N ILE A 76 3.22 -2.36 -6.68
CA ILE A 76 2.67 -1.76 -5.44
C ILE A 76 2.12 -0.35 -5.72
N VAL A 77 2.82 0.43 -6.56
CA VAL A 77 2.41 1.78 -6.94
C VAL A 77 1.09 1.75 -7.72
N LYS A 78 0.89 0.80 -8.65
CA LYS A 78 -0.40 0.64 -9.33
C LYS A 78 -1.55 0.38 -8.37
N ALA A 79 -1.34 -0.41 -7.32
CA ALA A 79 -2.37 -0.63 -6.30
C ALA A 79 -2.72 0.66 -5.53
N TYR A 80 -1.74 1.55 -5.29
CA TYR A 80 -2.01 2.88 -4.76
C TYR A 80 -2.76 3.76 -5.77
N GLU A 81 -2.38 3.74 -7.05
CA GLU A 81 -3.07 4.49 -8.11
C GLU A 81 -4.53 4.07 -8.25
N PHE A 82 -4.82 2.76 -8.20
CA PHE A 82 -6.18 2.25 -8.22
C PHE A 82 -7.02 2.77 -7.04
N LEU A 83 -6.45 2.78 -5.83
CA LEU A 83 -7.18 3.18 -4.62
C LEU A 83 -7.26 4.70 -4.41
N LYS A 84 -6.37 5.48 -5.05
CA LYS A 84 -6.25 6.93 -4.85
C LYS A 84 -7.55 7.70 -5.10
N PRO A 85 -8.30 7.51 -6.21
CA PRO A 85 -9.54 8.26 -6.46
C PRO A 85 -10.59 8.08 -5.35
N PHE A 86 -10.66 6.90 -4.74
CA PHE A 86 -11.59 6.63 -3.64
C PHE A 86 -11.13 7.25 -2.31
N ALA A 87 -9.81 7.38 -2.11
CA ALA A 87 -9.25 8.06 -0.93
C ALA A 87 -9.51 9.56 -0.96
N ILE A 88 -9.41 10.20 -2.13
CA ILE A 88 -9.61 11.65 -2.29
C ILE A 88 -11.06 12.05 -2.58
N GLY A 89 -11.95 11.08 -2.81
CA GLY A 89 -13.37 11.31 -3.04
C GLY A 89 -13.72 11.69 -4.49
N GLU A 90 -12.83 11.41 -5.45
CA GLU A 90 -13.11 11.57 -6.88
C GLU A 90 -14.01 10.44 -7.44
N LYS A 91 -14.01 9.27 -6.79
CA LYS A 91 -14.86 8.14 -7.16
C LYS A 91 -15.57 7.57 -5.94
N GLU A 92 -16.81 7.11 -6.17
CA GLU A 92 -17.55 6.33 -5.19
C GLU A 92 -17.15 4.87 -5.18
N TRP A 93 -17.24 4.23 -4.01
CA TRP A 93 -16.84 2.84 -3.85
C TRP A 93 -18.00 1.89 -4.22
N GLU A 94 -17.88 1.21 -5.35
CA GLU A 94 -18.93 0.35 -5.91
C GLU A 94 -18.83 -1.13 -5.49
N TYR A 95 -17.73 -1.52 -4.84
CA TYR A 95 -17.51 -2.90 -4.36
C TYR A 95 -18.11 -3.13 -2.96
N PRO A 96 -18.35 -4.40 -2.55
CA PRO A 96 -18.95 -4.69 -1.25
C PRO A 96 -18.15 -4.11 -0.07
N GLN A 97 -18.84 -3.40 0.82
CA GLN A 97 -18.28 -2.96 2.09
C GLN A 97 -19.37 -2.99 3.16
N ILE A 98 -19.64 -4.17 3.72
CA ILE A 98 -20.73 -4.40 4.69
C ILE A 98 -20.52 -3.74 6.07
N THR A 99 -19.45 -2.98 6.23
CA THR A 99 -19.14 -2.19 7.43
C THR A 99 -18.97 -0.73 7.04
N SER A 100 -18.84 0.18 8.01
CA SER A 100 -18.66 1.61 7.75
C SER A 100 -17.59 1.90 6.67
N LEU A 101 -18.04 2.46 5.55
CA LEU A 101 -17.19 2.89 4.44
C LEU A 101 -16.26 4.03 4.86
N ASP A 102 -16.74 4.96 5.69
CA ASP A 102 -15.94 6.08 6.20
C ASP A 102 -14.75 5.61 7.04
N LYS A 103 -14.95 4.59 7.90
CA LYS A 103 -13.84 3.99 8.66
C LYS A 103 -12.84 3.33 7.72
N ALA A 104 -13.30 2.65 6.67
CA ALA A 104 -12.41 2.04 5.68
C ALA A 104 -11.64 3.09 4.86
N LYS A 105 -12.30 4.17 4.39
CA LYS A 105 -11.65 5.32 3.72
C LYS A 105 -10.64 6.01 4.64
N LYS A 106 -10.93 6.15 5.95
CA LYS A 106 -9.99 6.68 6.94
C LYS A 106 -8.74 5.81 7.06
N SER A 107 -8.89 4.49 7.14
CA SER A 107 -7.74 3.56 7.16
C SER A 107 -6.92 3.63 5.87
N LEU A 108 -7.56 3.77 4.71
CA LEU A 108 -6.87 3.97 3.44
C LEU A 108 -6.05 5.28 3.44
N LYS A 109 -6.63 6.40 3.87
CA LYS A 109 -5.91 7.67 4.01
C LYS A 109 -4.70 7.55 4.95
N GLN A 110 -4.85 6.87 6.08
CA GLN A 110 -3.73 6.61 6.98
C GLN A 110 -2.60 5.80 6.31
N LEU A 111 -2.96 4.84 5.45
CA LEU A 111 -1.99 4.09 4.66
C LEU A 111 -1.26 4.96 3.63
N PHE A 112 -1.96 5.91 2.98
CA PHE A 112 -1.32 6.93 2.13
C PHE A 112 -0.31 7.77 2.93
N ALA A 113 -0.67 8.31 4.10
CA ALA A 113 0.27 9.06 4.95
C ALA A 113 1.51 8.22 5.30
N LYS A 114 1.31 6.97 5.70
CA LYS A 114 2.41 6.05 6.04
C LYS A 114 3.36 5.84 4.86
N ALA A 115 2.84 5.52 3.68
CA ALA A 115 3.67 5.34 2.49
C ALA A 115 4.35 6.64 2.07
N GLY A 116 3.65 7.77 2.14
CA GLY A 116 4.22 9.09 1.90
C GLY A 116 5.46 9.35 2.74
N ALA A 117 5.37 9.11 4.06
CA ALA A 117 6.51 9.26 4.96
C ALA A 117 7.64 8.25 4.70
N GLN A 118 7.31 6.98 4.40
CA GLN A 118 8.32 5.91 4.22
C GLN A 118 9.09 6.01 2.90
N PHE A 119 8.47 6.58 1.87
CA PHE A 119 8.98 6.65 0.49
C PHE A 119 9.10 8.08 -0.03
N ASN A 120 9.04 9.09 0.84
CA ASN A 120 9.16 10.52 0.51
C ASN A 120 8.17 11.00 -0.58
N ASN A 121 6.97 10.44 -0.61
CA ASN A 121 5.92 10.82 -1.55
C ASN A 121 5.01 11.91 -0.95
N LYS A 122 5.26 13.16 -1.37
CA LYS A 122 4.53 14.35 -0.88
C LYS A 122 3.04 14.30 -1.19
N GLU A 123 2.65 13.75 -2.34
CA GLU A 123 1.24 13.61 -2.70
C GLU A 123 0.53 12.68 -1.72
N TYR A 124 1.12 11.53 -1.43
CA TYR A 124 0.53 10.55 -0.52
C TYR A 124 0.40 11.11 0.91
N CYS A 125 1.39 11.90 1.34
CA CYS A 125 1.30 12.67 2.58
C CYS A 125 0.12 13.65 2.60
N LYS A 126 -0.11 14.41 1.51
CA LYS A 126 -1.27 15.31 1.41
C LYS A 126 -2.60 14.55 1.49
N ILE A 127 -2.73 13.44 0.78
CA ILE A 127 -3.92 12.57 0.80
C ILE A 127 -4.21 12.10 2.23
N GLY A 128 -3.18 11.60 2.93
CA GLY A 128 -3.36 11.02 4.25
C GLY A 128 -3.59 12.01 5.38
N THR A 129 -3.11 13.26 5.24
CA THR A 129 -3.29 14.34 6.22
C THR A 129 -4.49 15.24 5.94
N ASN A 130 -5.24 15.00 4.85
CA ASN A 130 -6.22 15.93 4.30
C ASN A 130 -5.63 17.35 4.11
N GLY A 131 -4.34 17.44 3.77
CA GLY A 131 -3.60 18.70 3.65
C GLY A 131 -3.14 19.34 4.97
N ASN A 132 -3.44 18.76 6.14
CA ASN A 132 -3.02 19.29 7.44
C ASN A 132 -1.75 18.59 7.95
N THR A 133 -0.59 19.10 7.56
CA THR A 133 0.74 18.53 7.85
C THR A 133 1.10 18.42 9.34
N LYS A 134 0.32 19.04 10.24
CA LYS A 134 0.53 18.95 11.70
C LYS A 134 -0.07 17.69 12.34
N ALA A 135 -0.91 16.94 11.62
CA ALA A 135 -1.58 15.75 12.12
C ALA A 135 -0.76 14.48 11.82
N THR A 136 0.43 14.37 12.39
CA THR A 136 1.28 13.17 12.25
C THR A 136 1.42 12.45 13.57
N SER A 137 1.20 11.13 13.53
CA SER A 137 1.56 10.28 14.67
C SER A 137 3.08 10.34 14.87
N LEU A 138 3.53 10.16 16.11
CA LEU A 138 4.95 10.13 16.52
C LEU A 138 5.83 9.15 15.69
N LEU A 139 5.24 8.31 14.85
CA LEU A 139 5.90 7.26 14.09
C LEU A 139 6.09 7.56 12.60
N PHE A 140 5.36 8.52 12.01
CA PHE A 140 5.43 8.82 10.56
C PHE A 140 5.27 10.31 10.30
N TYR A 141 6.38 11.03 10.10
CA TYR A 141 6.38 12.45 9.79
C TYR A 141 6.28 12.68 8.28
N CYS A 142 5.21 13.36 7.88
CA CYS A 142 4.99 13.90 6.56
C CYS A 142 5.41 15.38 6.59
N ASN A 143 6.60 15.68 6.09
CA ASN A 143 7.12 17.05 5.96
C ASN A 143 6.71 17.72 4.64
#